data_AF-A0A4U1EB71-F1
#
_entry.id   AF-A0A4U1EB71-F1
#
_cell.length_a   1.000
_cell.length_b   1.000
_cell.length_c   1.000
_cell.angle_alpha   90.00
_cell.angle_beta   90.00
_cell.angle_gamma   90.00
#
_symmetry.space_group_name_H-M   'P 1'
#
loop_
_entity.id
_entity.type
_entity.pdbx_description
1 polymer ?
#
loop_
_entity_poly.entity_id
_entity_poly.type
_entity_poly.pdbx_seq_one_letter_code
_entity_poly.pdbx_strand_id
1 'polypeptide(L)'
;HEVLLSMILGVLRSWNDPLYHLVTEVRGMQEAPDAILSRAIEIEEQNKRLLEGMEKIVGQVHPGVKENEVYSVWSGLPSLQMADEDTRLFAFYNLLHCLRRDSHKIDSYLKLLKCRIIYDSNC
;
A
#
# COMPACT_ATOMS: atom_id res chain seq x y z
N HIS A 1 -6.86 -9.20 17.75
CA HIS A 1 -7.12 -8.29 16.59
C HIS A 1 -6.01 -7.27 16.39
N GLU A 2 -5.39 -6.79 17.48
CA GLU A 2 -4.26 -5.82 17.48
C GLU A 2 -3.17 -6.09 16.44
N VAL A 3 -2.60 -7.29 16.42
CA VAL A 3 -1.49 -7.64 15.49
C VAL A 3 -1.91 -7.52 14.02
N LEU A 4 -3.14 -7.88 13.66
CA LEU A 4 -3.62 -7.75 12.28
C LEU A 4 -3.87 -6.28 11.92
N LEU A 5 -4.44 -5.50 12.86
CA LEU A 5 -4.68 -4.07 12.66
C LEU A 5 -3.35 -3.31 12.46
N SER A 6 -2.37 -3.56 13.32
CA SER A 6 -1.05 -2.93 13.21
C SER A 6 -0.33 -3.36 11.94
N MET A 7 -0.45 -4.62 11.53
CA MET A 7 0.12 -5.11 10.28
C MET A 7 -0.51 -4.43 9.05
N ILE A 8 -1.83 -4.28 9.01
CA ILE A 8 -2.50 -3.57 7.90
C ILE A 8 -2.04 -2.11 7.84
N LEU A 9 -2.03 -1.40 8.98
CA LEU A 9 -1.56 -0.01 9.04
C LEU A 9 -0.11 0.12 8.59
N GLY A 10 0.78 -0.77 9.06
CA GLY A 10 2.19 -0.77 8.68
C GLY A 10 2.38 -0.97 7.18
N VAL A 11 1.63 -1.89 6.57
CA VAL A 11 1.69 -2.12 5.12
C VAL A 11 1.17 -0.89 4.35
N LEU A 12 -0.01 -0.37 4.70
CA LEU A 12 -0.59 0.80 4.04
C LEU A 12 0.34 2.02 4.09
N ARG A 13 0.98 2.27 5.26
CA ARG A 13 1.97 3.34 5.42
C ARG A 13 3.23 3.12 4.58
N SER A 14 3.75 1.89 4.57
CA SER A 14 4.94 1.56 3.77
C SER A 14 4.73 1.73 2.26
N TRP A 15 3.48 1.72 1.79
CA TRP A 15 3.13 1.92 0.39
C TRP A 15 2.97 3.38 -0.04
N ASN A 16 2.96 4.35 0.89
CA ASN A 16 2.81 5.77 0.53
C ASN A 16 3.93 6.26 -0.40
N ASP A 17 5.19 6.07 -0.01
CA ASP A 17 6.35 6.51 -0.81
C ASP A 17 6.46 5.77 -2.15
N PRO A 18 6.41 4.42 -2.22
CA PRO A 18 6.49 3.73 -3.50
C PRO A 18 5.34 4.08 -4.46
N LEU A 19 4.12 4.33 -3.98
CA LEU A 19 3.00 4.74 -4.84
C LEU A 19 3.18 6.16 -5.38
N TYR A 20 3.64 7.09 -4.54
CA TYR A 20 3.98 8.45 -4.97
C TYR A 20 5.04 8.43 -6.09
N HIS A 21 6.10 7.65 -5.90
CA HIS A 21 7.16 7.52 -6.90
C HIS A 21 6.70 6.78 -8.15
N LEU A 22 5.88 5.73 -8.04
CA LEU A 22 5.27 5.07 -9.20
C LEU A 22 4.51 6.06 -10.08
N VAL A 23 3.65 6.90 -9.48
CA VAL A 23 2.88 7.90 -10.22
C VAL A 23 3.80 8.95 -10.85
N THR A 24 4.76 9.46 -10.09
CA THR A 24 5.71 10.48 -10.56
C THR A 24 6.55 9.99 -11.73
N GLU A 25 7.15 8.81 -11.61
CA GLU A 25 8.03 8.25 -12.63
C GLU A 25 7.27 7.86 -13.90
N VAL A 26 6.08 7.25 -13.78
CA VAL A 26 5.25 6.91 -14.95
C VAL A 26 4.75 8.18 -15.66
N ARG A 27 4.37 9.22 -14.92
CA ARG A 27 3.94 10.51 -15.50
C ARG A 27 5.07 11.23 -16.26
N GLY A 28 6.32 11.02 -15.85
CA GLY A 28 7.50 11.62 -16.48
C GLY A 28 7.94 10.94 -17.79
N MET A 29 7.35 9.80 -18.15
CA MET A 29 7.70 9.08 -19.40
C MET A 29 7.17 9.83 -20.62
N GLN A 30 7.97 9.89 -21.71
CA GLN A 30 7.57 10.54 -22.96
C GLN A 30 6.30 9.94 -23.56
N GLU A 31 6.12 8.62 -23.44
CA GLU A 31 4.93 7.89 -23.85
C GLU A 31 4.41 7.05 -22.67
N ALA A 32 3.92 7.73 -21.63
CA ALA A 32 3.33 7.08 -20.46
C ALA A 32 2.11 6.23 -20.89
N PRO A 33 2.01 4.95 -20.49
CA PRO A 33 0.83 4.16 -20.80
C PRO A 33 -0.37 4.66 -19.99
N ASP A 34 -1.33 5.35 -20.65
CA ASP A 34 -2.48 5.99 -20.01
C ASP A 34 -3.26 5.07 -19.05
N ALA A 35 -3.43 3.81 -19.43
CA ALA A 35 -4.11 2.81 -18.61
C ALA A 35 -3.34 2.46 -17.33
N ILE A 36 -2.00 2.45 -17.36
CA ILE A 36 -1.17 2.19 -16.19
C ILE A 36 -1.14 3.44 -15.30
N LEU A 37 -0.95 4.62 -15.89
CA LEU A 37 -0.90 5.88 -15.15
C LEU A 37 -2.21 6.15 -14.40
N SER A 38 -3.36 6.01 -15.08
CA SER A 38 -4.68 6.20 -14.46
C SER A 38 -4.91 5.25 -13.28
N ARG A 39 -4.51 3.97 -13.41
CA ARG A 39 -4.60 3.00 -12.32
C ARG A 39 -3.65 3.30 -11.17
N ALA A 40 -2.42 3.75 -11.45
CA ALA A 40 -1.47 4.12 -10.41
C ALA A 40 -1.99 5.28 -9.55
N ILE A 41 -2.56 6.31 -10.19
CA ILE A 41 -3.19 7.46 -9.51
C ILE A 41 -4.37 6.98 -8.65
N GLU A 42 -5.26 6.16 -9.21
CA GLU A 42 -6.40 5.62 -8.48
C GLU A 42 -5.94 4.84 -7.23
N ILE A 43 -4.94 3.96 -7.36
CA ILE A 43 -4.42 3.17 -6.25
C ILE A 43 -3.76 4.06 -5.19
N GLU A 44 -2.99 5.07 -5.58
CA GLU A 44 -2.38 6.03 -4.64
C GLU A 44 -3.46 6.73 -3.79
N GLU A 45 -4.54 7.21 -4.44
CA GLU A 45 -5.65 7.87 -3.75
C GLU A 45 -6.42 6.91 -2.84
N GLN A 46 -6.72 5.69 -3.31
CA GLN A 46 -7.44 4.72 -2.50
C GLN A 46 -6.61 4.20 -1.32
N ASN A 47 -5.28 4.10 -1.44
CA ASN A 47 -4.40 3.73 -0.33
C ASN A 47 -4.51 4.75 0.81
N LYS A 48 -4.49 6.06 0.49
CA LYS A 48 -4.64 7.14 1.47
C LYS A 48 -6.00 7.07 2.19
N ARG A 49 -7.09 6.92 1.43
CA ARG A 49 -8.45 6.81 1.99
C ARG A 49 -8.61 5.57 2.87
N LEU A 50 -8.03 4.44 2.46
CA LEU A 50 -8.06 3.21 3.25
C LEU A 50 -7.25 3.35 4.54
N LEU A 51 -6.08 3.97 4.48
CA LEU A 51 -5.26 4.26 5.66
C LEU A 51 -6.03 5.12 6.68
N GLU A 52 -6.63 6.22 6.25
CA GLU A 52 -7.46 7.08 7.11
C GLU A 52 -8.63 6.30 7.75
N GLY A 53 -9.28 5.43 6.97
CA GLY A 53 -10.34 4.56 7.46
C GLY A 53 -9.85 3.60 8.55
N MET A 54 -8.66 3.02 8.36
CA MET A 54 -8.04 2.11 9.31
C MET A 54 -7.58 2.79 10.59
N GLU A 55 -7.05 4.01 10.50
CA GLU A 55 -6.67 4.82 11.67
C GLU A 55 -7.89 5.14 12.54
N LYS A 56 -9.03 5.47 11.92
CA LYS A 56 -10.30 5.65 12.63
C LYS A 56 -10.77 4.37 13.32
N ILE A 57 -10.69 3.22 12.65
CA ILE A 57 -11.06 1.92 13.22
C ILE A 57 -10.17 1.60 14.42
N VAL A 58 -8.84 1.76 14.30
CA VAL A 58 -7.92 1.50 15.40
C VAL A 58 -8.18 2.41 16.59
N GLY A 59 -8.45 3.71 16.36
CA GLY A 59 -8.81 4.65 17.41
C GLY A 59 -10.08 4.28 18.17
N GLN A 60 -11.03 3.59 17.52
CA GLN A 60 -12.25 3.08 18.16
C GLN A 60 -12.02 1.76 18.92
N VAL A 61 -11.22 0.84 18.36
CA VAL A 61 -11.01 -0.49 18.96
C VAL A 61 -10.00 -0.44 20.12
N HIS A 62 -8.98 0.43 20.05
CA HIS A 62 -7.95 0.55 21.08
C HIS A 62 -7.70 2.03 21.45
N PRO A 63 -8.60 2.66 22.21
CA PRO A 63 -8.43 4.05 22.63
C PRO A 63 -7.17 4.19 23.50
N GLY A 64 -6.25 5.08 23.09
CA GLY A 64 -5.03 5.41 23.83
C GLY A 64 -3.75 4.70 23.39
N VAL A 65 -3.79 3.82 22.37
CA VAL A 65 -2.57 3.29 21.76
C VAL A 65 -1.87 4.39 20.97
N LYS A 66 -0.64 4.72 21.35
CA LYS A 66 0.25 5.58 20.55
C LYS A 66 0.67 4.81 19.31
N GLU A 67 0.50 5.42 18.14
CA GLU A 67 1.02 4.88 16.89
C GLU A 67 2.54 4.76 16.98
N ASN A 68 3.03 3.54 17.11
CA ASN A 68 4.43 3.28 16.83
C ASN A 68 4.57 3.20 15.31
N GLU A 69 5.18 4.22 14.71
CA GLU A 69 5.46 4.37 13.27
C GLU A 69 6.54 3.39 12.76
N VAL A 70 6.51 2.14 13.20
CA VAL A 70 7.48 1.14 12.75
C VAL A 70 6.91 0.44 11.52
N TYR A 71 7.19 1.00 10.35
CA TYR A 71 6.92 0.36 9.05
C TYR A 71 8.21 0.26 8.23
N SER A 72 8.21 -0.64 7.25
CA SER A 72 9.38 -0.83 6.38
C SER A 72 9.55 0.37 5.45
N VAL A 73 10.75 0.93 5.43
CA VAL A 73 11.11 2.01 4.49
C VAL A 73 11.41 1.41 3.13
N TRP A 74 10.85 1.99 2.07
CA TRP A 74 11.17 1.63 0.70
C TRP A 74 12.27 2.54 0.16
N SER A 75 13.32 1.94 -0.40
CA SER A 75 14.49 2.64 -0.96
C SER A 75 14.75 2.31 -2.43
N GLY A 76 13.71 1.88 -3.15
CA GLY A 76 13.81 1.39 -4.53
C GLY A 76 13.85 2.46 -5.62
N LEU A 77 13.79 3.76 -5.26
CA LEU A 77 13.76 4.85 -6.24
C LEU A 77 14.95 4.85 -7.21
N PRO A 78 16.21 4.65 -6.78
CA PRO A 78 17.33 4.64 -7.71
C PRO A 78 17.17 3.62 -8.84
N SER A 79 16.59 2.46 -8.55
CA SER A 79 16.33 1.41 -9.55
C SER A 79 15.25 1.79 -10.56
N LEU A 80 14.26 2.62 -10.18
CA LEU A 80 13.23 3.13 -11.10
C LEU A 80 13.78 4.20 -12.06
N GLN A 81 14.86 4.88 -11.67
CA GLN A 81 15.47 5.98 -12.42
C GLN A 81 16.72 5.55 -13.22
N MET A 82 17.02 4.24 -13.26
CA MET A 82 18.14 3.72 -14.03
C MET A 82 18.01 4.02 -15.52
N ALA A 83 19.10 4.45 -16.14
CA ALA A 83 19.15 4.67 -17.59
C ALA A 83 19.06 3.36 -18.38
N ASP A 84 19.57 2.26 -17.80
CA ASP A 84 19.43 0.92 -18.35
C ASP A 84 17.96 0.48 -18.33
N GLU A 85 17.39 0.25 -19.51
CA GLU A 85 15.97 -0.02 -19.70
C GLU A 85 15.55 -1.34 -19.05
N ASP A 86 16.33 -2.41 -19.23
CA ASP A 86 16.01 -3.73 -18.68
C ASP A 86 15.98 -3.71 -17.14
N THR A 87 16.98 -3.08 -16.51
CA THR A 87 17.03 -2.89 -15.06
C THR A 87 15.84 -2.07 -14.57
N ARG A 88 15.49 -0.99 -15.28
CA ARG A 88 14.37 -0.12 -14.92
C ARG A 88 13.03 -0.86 -15.04
N LEU A 89 12.81 -1.58 -16.15
CA LEU A 89 11.60 -2.40 -16.36
C LEU A 89 11.48 -3.50 -15.31
N PHE A 90 12.58 -4.16 -14.96
CA PHE A 90 12.60 -5.16 -13.89
C PHE A 90 12.26 -4.54 -12.51
N ALA A 91 12.72 -3.33 -12.24
CA ALA A 91 12.36 -2.60 -11.02
C ALA A 91 10.85 -2.28 -10.96
N PHE A 92 10.26 -1.79 -12.05
CA PHE A 92 8.82 -1.58 -12.15
C PHE A 92 8.04 -2.89 -11.99
N TYR A 93 8.48 -3.97 -12.63
CA TYR A 93 7.86 -5.29 -12.48
C TYR A 93 7.82 -5.73 -11.01
N ASN A 94 8.94 -5.64 -10.30
CA ASN A 94 9.01 -6.02 -8.90
C ASN A 94 8.12 -5.14 -8.01
N LEU A 95 8.08 -3.84 -8.28
CA LEU A 95 7.21 -2.90 -7.55
C LEU A 95 5.74 -3.27 -7.72
N LEU A 96 5.28 -3.48 -8.96
CA LEU A 96 3.90 -3.85 -9.27
C LEU A 96 3.53 -5.25 -8.74
N HIS A 97 4.48 -6.19 -8.80
CA HIS A 97 4.30 -7.53 -8.24
C HIS A 97 4.09 -7.47 -6.72
N CYS A 98 4.92 -6.72 -6.00
CA CYS A 98 4.80 -6.51 -4.57
C CYS A 98 3.48 -5.79 -4.23
N LEU A 99 3.10 -4.77 -4.99
CA LEU A 99 1.85 -4.03 -4.80
C LEU A 99 0.64 -4.95 -4.88
N ARG A 100 0.60 -5.82 -5.90
CA ARG A 100 -0.46 -6.82 -6.06
C ARG A 100 -0.53 -7.76 -4.87
N ARG A 101 0.62 -8.30 -4.44
CA ARG A 101 0.71 -9.25 -3.32
C ARG A 101 0.21 -8.61 -2.02
N ASP A 102 0.70 -7.41 -1.72
CA ASP A 102 0.43 -6.75 -0.45
C ASP A 102 -1.00 -6.18 -0.40
N SER A 103 -1.53 -5.70 -1.53
CA SER A 103 -2.95 -5.33 -1.66
C SER A 103 -3.87 -6.53 -1.38
N HIS A 104 -3.57 -7.70 -1.96
CA HIS A 104 -4.34 -8.92 -1.71
C HIS A 104 -4.26 -9.35 -0.23
N LYS A 105 -3.09 -9.19 0.39
CA LYS A 105 -2.87 -9.47 1.82
C LYS A 105 -3.71 -8.55 2.70
N ILE A 106 -3.73 -7.24 2.41
CA ILE A 106 -4.55 -6.25 3.12
C ILE A 106 -6.03 -6.61 3.01
N ASP A 107 -6.55 -6.85 1.81
CA ASP A 107 -7.96 -7.22 1.60
C ASP A 107 -8.35 -8.48 2.38
N SER A 108 -7.51 -9.51 2.32
CA SER A 108 -7.72 -10.76 3.07
C SER A 108 -7.78 -10.52 4.58
N TYR A 109 -6.88 -9.69 5.12
CA TYR A 109 -6.85 -9.39 6.55
C TYR A 109 -8.00 -8.50 6.99
N LEU A 110 -8.45 -7.57 6.16
CA LEU A 110 -9.64 -6.75 6.43
C LEU A 110 -10.88 -7.63 6.53
N LYS A 111 -11.06 -8.59 5.61
CA LYS A 111 -12.16 -9.56 5.66
C LYS A 111 -12.13 -10.38 6.94
N LEU A 112 -10.96 -10.88 7.33
CA LEU A 112 -10.77 -11.63 8.58
C LEU A 112 -11.06 -10.77 9.82
N LEU A 113 -10.60 -9.53 9.84
CA LEU A 113 -10.85 -8.60 10.96
C LEU A 113 -12.34 -8.26 11.07
N LYS A 114 -12.99 -7.93 9.95
CA LYS A 114 -14.44 -7.72 9.90
C LYS A 114 -15.16 -8.92 10.51
N CYS A 115 -14.78 -10.13 10.09
CA CYS A 115 -15.42 -11.34 10.58
C CYS A 115 -15.30 -11.52 12.08
N ARG A 116 -14.09 -11.32 12.62
CA ARG A 116 -13.83 -11.55 14.03
C ARG A 116 -14.37 -10.43 14.94
N ILE A 117 -14.30 -9.17 14.50
CA ILE A 117 -14.73 -8.02 15.32
C ILE A 117 -16.25 -7.85 15.32
N ILE A 118 -16.90 -8.06 14.17
CA ILE A 118 -18.35 -7.79 14.03
C ILE A 118 -19.20 -9.04 14.30
N TYR A 119 -18.75 -10.21 13.87
CA TYR A 119 -19.57 -11.44 13.86
C TYR A 119 -19.06 -12.52 14.81
N ASP A 120 -18.07 -12.23 15.66
CA ASP A 120 -17.44 -13.22 16.55
C ASP A 120 -17.01 -14.50 15.81
N SER A 121 -16.44 -14.32 14.61
CA SER A 121 -15.99 -15.39 13.71
C SER A 121 -17.10 -16.24 13.06
N ASN A 122 -18.37 -15.86 13.19
CA ASN A 122 -19.50 -16.51 12.51
C ASN A 122 -19.86 -15.79 11.20
N CYS A 123 -18.99 -15.95 10.21
CA CYS A 123 -19.19 -15.55 8.82
C CYS A 123 -19.22 -16.80 7.93
#